data_AF-A0A7K0Y6K6-F1
#
_entry.id   AF-A0A7K0Y6K6-F1
#
_cell.length_a   1.000
_cell.length_b   1.000
_cell.length_c   1.000
_cell.angle_alpha   90.00
_cell.angle_beta   90.00
_cell.angle_gamma   90.00
#
_symmetry.space_group_name_H-M   'P 1'
#
loop_
_entity.id
_entity.type
_entity.pdbx_description
1 polymer ?
#
loop_
_entity_poly.entity_id
_entity_poly.type
_entity_poly.pdbx_seq_one_letter_code
_entity_poly.pdbx_strand_id
1 'polypeptide(L)'
;SEGVVPAERTHILSTGGMLDAARTTKAKKVLVATETGMLHQLRKVNVTTEFQPVNRAAVCKYMKMITPEKLEHALLHGTDVVDVPRDIADRARQSVERMIAIGTPSRVGE
;
A
#
# COMPACT_ATOMS: atom_id res chain seq x y z
N SER A 1 20.90 18.03 -11.16
CA SER A 1 21.18 16.67 -11.65
C SER A 1 19.86 16.05 -12.05
N GLU A 2 19.67 15.77 -13.33
CA GLU A 2 18.43 15.15 -13.82
C GLU A 2 18.28 13.78 -13.14
N GLY A 3 17.16 13.56 -12.44
CA GLY A 3 16.87 12.39 -11.61
C GLY A 3 16.65 11.10 -12.39
N VAL A 4 17.44 10.85 -13.43
CA VAL A 4 17.38 9.66 -14.27
C VAL A 4 17.99 8.50 -13.51
N VAL A 5 17.14 7.57 -13.08
CA VAL A 5 17.55 6.29 -12.50
C VAL A 5 17.64 5.22 -13.60
N PRO A 6 18.57 4.26 -13.52
CA PRO A 6 18.75 3.26 -14.57
C PRO A 6 17.49 2.42 -14.75
N ALA A 7 16.96 2.38 -15.98
CA ALA A 7 15.66 1.74 -16.28
C ALA A 7 15.69 0.23 -15.98
N GLU A 8 16.82 -0.43 -16.21
CA GLU A 8 17.01 -1.87 -16.00
C GLU A 8 17.03 -2.27 -14.52
N ARG A 9 17.17 -1.30 -13.61
CA ARG A 9 17.16 -1.50 -12.14
C ARG A 9 16.02 -0.75 -11.45
N THR A 10 15.10 -0.18 -12.22
CA THR A 10 13.98 0.62 -11.73
C THR A 10 12.67 -0.08 -12.04
N HIS A 11 11.85 -0.29 -11.01
CA HIS A 11 10.53 -0.91 -11.15
C HIS A 11 9.46 0.06 -10.64
N ILE A 12 8.49 0.37 -11.49
CA ILE A 12 7.33 1.20 -11.15
C ILE A 12 6.15 0.26 -10.90
N LEU A 13 5.80 0.09 -9.63
CA LEU A 13 4.82 -0.91 -9.18
C LEU A 13 3.89 -0.29 -8.14
N SER A 14 2.67 -0.83 -8.02
CA SER A 14 1.83 -0.61 -6.83
C SER A 14 2.48 -1.24 -5.59
N THR A 15 2.03 -0.89 -4.40
CA THR A 15 2.52 -1.52 -3.15
C THR A 15 2.30 -3.04 -3.15
N GLY A 16 1.20 -3.52 -3.73
CA GLY A 16 0.96 -4.95 -3.96
C GLY A 16 2.01 -5.56 -4.90
N GLY A 17 2.27 -4.92 -6.03
CA GLY A 17 3.33 -5.36 -6.96
C GLY A 17 4.72 -5.34 -6.34
N MET A 18 5.01 -4.38 -5.44
CA MET A 18 6.26 -4.36 -4.68
C MET A 18 6.42 -5.59 -3.78
N LEU A 19 5.33 -6.08 -3.17
CA LEU A 19 5.38 -7.32 -2.37
C LEU A 19 5.66 -8.54 -3.23
N ASP A 20 5.01 -8.63 -4.39
CA ASP A 20 5.24 -9.73 -5.33
C ASP A 20 6.71 -9.74 -5.80
N ALA A 21 7.25 -8.58 -6.19
CA ALA A 21 8.65 -8.44 -6.56
C ALA A 21 9.61 -8.73 -5.39
N ALA A 22 9.24 -8.34 -4.16
CA ALA A 22 10.04 -8.60 -2.97
C ALA A 22 10.15 -10.08 -2.63
N ARG A 23 9.12 -10.89 -2.89
CA ARG A 23 9.14 -12.35 -2.63
C ARG A 23 10.18 -13.07 -3.48
N THR A 24 10.47 -12.58 -4.68
CA THR A 24 11.34 -13.27 -5.66
C THR A 24 12.70 -12.61 -5.83
N THR A 25 12.88 -11.36 -5.38
CA THR A 25 14.15 -10.65 -5.54
C THR A 25 15.28 -11.31 -4.72
N LYS A 26 16.46 -11.39 -5.34
CA LYS A 26 17.71 -11.84 -4.71
C LYS A 26 18.72 -10.71 -4.54
N ALA A 27 18.29 -9.46 -4.79
CA ALA A 27 19.15 -8.30 -4.61
C ALA A 27 19.54 -8.19 -3.14
N LYS A 28 20.81 -7.86 -2.86
CA LYS A 28 21.26 -7.61 -1.48
C LYS A 28 20.59 -6.39 -0.87
N LYS A 29 20.29 -5.37 -1.69
CA LYS A 29 19.71 -4.10 -1.27
C LYS A 29 18.71 -3.60 -2.30
N VAL A 30 17.58 -3.08 -1.82
CA VAL A 30 16.54 -2.43 -2.64
C VAL A 30 16.18 -1.09 -2.01
N LEU A 31 16.18 -0.05 -2.84
CA LEU A 31 15.72 1.28 -2.47
C LEU A 31 14.22 1.41 -2.74
N VAL A 32 13.47 1.86 -1.75
CA VAL A 32 12.01 1.91 -1.78
C VAL A 32 11.56 3.37 -1.77
N ALA A 33 10.91 3.80 -2.84
CA ALA A 33 10.42 5.16 -3.04
C ALA A 33 8.89 5.25 -2.84
N THR A 34 8.42 4.89 -1.64
CA THR A 34 7.02 5.05 -1.22
C THR A 34 6.95 5.35 0.28
N GLU A 35 5.78 5.30 0.88
CA GLU A 35 5.58 5.48 2.33
C GLU A 35 6.40 4.44 3.13
N THR A 36 7.03 4.91 4.21
CA THR A 36 8.01 4.10 4.98
C THR A 36 7.43 2.91 5.72
N GLY A 37 6.12 2.89 6.01
CA GLY A 37 5.40 1.74 6.56
C GLY A 37 5.47 0.50 5.64
N MET A 38 5.67 0.69 4.34
CA MET A 38 5.87 -0.41 3.40
C MET A 38 7.09 -1.28 3.74
N LEU A 39 8.13 -0.71 4.35
CA LEU A 39 9.35 -1.44 4.73
C LEU A 39 9.07 -2.60 5.67
N HIS A 40 8.08 -2.46 6.56
CA HIS A 40 7.69 -3.54 7.47
C HIS A 40 7.19 -4.76 6.69
N GLN A 41 6.29 -4.56 5.73
CA GLN A 41 5.72 -5.66 4.94
C GLN A 41 6.78 -6.30 4.02
N LEU A 42 7.64 -5.51 3.39
CA LEU A 42 8.71 -6.00 2.52
C LEU A 42 9.68 -6.92 3.29
N ARG A 43 10.08 -6.52 4.51
CA ARG A 43 10.97 -7.32 5.37
C ARG A 43 10.31 -8.61 5.86
N LYS A 44 8.99 -8.64 6.02
CA LYS A 44 8.26 -9.88 6.38
C LYS A 44 8.27 -10.91 5.26
N VAL A 45 8.15 -10.46 4.01
CA VAL A 45 8.09 -11.39 2.86
C VAL A 45 9.47 -11.76 2.31
N ASN A 46 10.51 -10.99 2.63
CA ASN A 46 11.90 -11.29 2.29
C ASN A 46 12.85 -10.74 3.35
N VAL A 47 13.39 -11.65 4.15
CA VAL A 47 14.32 -11.35 5.26
C VAL A 47 15.78 -11.20 4.80
N THR A 48 16.09 -11.60 3.56
CA THR A 48 17.48 -11.63 3.04
C THR A 48 17.89 -10.32 2.37
N THR A 49 16.92 -9.59 1.81
CA THR A 49 17.16 -8.32 1.13
C THR A 49 17.07 -7.15 2.11
N GLU A 50 18.05 -6.24 2.05
CA GLU A 50 18.02 -5.00 2.80
C GLU A 50 17.14 -3.96 2.10
N PHE A 51 15.93 -3.74 2.62
CA PHE A 51 15.03 -2.68 2.14
C PHE A 51 15.29 -1.35 2.87
N GLN A 52 15.65 -0.32 2.09
CA GLN A 52 15.94 1.03 2.59
C GLN A 52 15.00 2.07 1.94
N PRO A 53 14.45 3.03 2.70
CA PRO A 53 13.66 4.10 2.11
C PRO A 53 14.56 5.09 1.38
N VAL A 54 14.11 5.59 0.24
CA VAL A 54 14.78 6.71 -0.44
C VAL A 54 14.67 7.99 0.40
N ASN A 55 13.50 8.22 1.02
CA ASN A 55 13.27 9.34 1.92
C ASN A 55 12.69 8.83 3.26
N ARG A 56 13.45 9.01 4.35
CA ARG A 56 13.00 8.61 5.70
C ARG A 56 11.83 9.45 6.22
N ALA A 57 11.63 10.65 5.67
CA ALA A 57 10.52 11.53 6.01
C ALA A 57 9.24 11.25 5.21
N ALA A 58 9.23 10.26 4.30
CA ALA A 58 8.04 9.86 3.56
C ALA A 58 7.05 9.09 4.45
N VAL A 59 6.38 9.82 5.35
CA VAL A 59 5.39 9.31 6.30
C VAL A 59 4.05 9.95 6.01
N CYS A 60 3.01 9.14 5.77
CA CYS A 60 1.66 9.66 5.63
C CYS A 60 1.06 9.92 7.01
N LYS A 61 0.97 11.19 7.41
CA LYS A 61 0.42 11.61 8.71
C LYS A 61 -0.98 11.04 8.98
N TYR A 62 -1.83 10.98 7.97
CA TYR A 62 -3.20 10.49 8.10
C TYR A 62 -3.26 8.98 8.36
N MET A 63 -2.40 8.20 7.71
CA MET A 63 -2.30 6.75 7.98
C MET A 63 -1.84 6.47 9.42
N LYS A 64 -1.03 7.34 10.02
CA LYS A 64 -0.56 7.18 11.41
C LYS A 64 -1.54 7.67 12.47
N MET A 65 -2.71 8.19 12.07
CA MET A 65 -3.78 8.53 13.02
C MET A 65 -4.50 7.31 13.58
N ILE A 66 -4.40 6.16 12.88
CA ILE A 66 -4.92 4.87 13.31
C ILE A 66 -3.94 4.26 14.33
N THR A 67 -4.44 3.96 15.53
CA THR A 67 -3.66 3.33 16.60
C THR A 67 -4.34 2.05 17.08
N PRO A 68 -3.62 1.10 17.72
CA PRO A 68 -4.22 -0.11 18.27
C PRO A 68 -5.37 0.16 19.23
N GLU A 69 -5.26 1.18 20.08
CA GLU A 69 -6.26 1.53 21.09
C GLU A 69 -7.55 2.06 20.44
N LYS A 70 -7.43 2.86 19.37
CA LYS A 70 -8.58 3.32 18.59
C LYS A 70 -9.25 2.18 17.84
N LEU A 71 -8.46 1.24 17.30
CA LEU A 71 -8.99 0.06 16.62
C LEU A 71 -9.76 -0.83 17.60
N GLU A 72 -9.19 -1.09 18.78
CA GLU A 72 -9.86 -1.83 19.85
C GLU A 72 -11.18 -1.18 20.25
N HIS A 73 -11.17 0.13 20.51
CA HIS A 73 -12.38 0.88 20.85
C HIS A 73 -13.46 0.78 19.76
N ALA A 74 -13.09 0.96 18.50
CA ALA A 74 -14.02 0.86 17.38
C ALA A 74 -14.64 -0.55 17.27
N LEU A 75 -13.85 -1.60 17.51
CA LEU A 75 -14.33 -3.00 17.48
C LEU A 75 -15.25 -3.32 18.66
N LEU A 76 -14.93 -2.83 19.86
CA LEU A 76 -15.73 -3.09 21.07
C LEU A 76 -17.08 -2.36 21.07
N HIS A 77 -17.11 -1.15 20.52
CA HIS A 77 -18.27 -0.26 20.63
C HIS A 77 -19.01 -0.06 19.30
N GLY A 78 -18.48 -0.58 18.18
CA GLY A 78 -19.09 -0.40 16.86
C GLY A 78 -19.16 1.08 16.43
N THR A 79 -18.20 1.90 16.86
CA THR A 79 -18.15 3.34 16.57
C THR A 79 -17.57 3.63 15.20
N ASP A 80 -17.60 4.90 14.79
CA ASP A 80 -16.94 5.38 13.56
C ASP A 80 -17.52 4.77 12.26
N VAL A 81 -18.83 4.49 12.26
CA VAL A 81 -19.56 4.00 11.08
C VAL A 81 -19.46 5.01 9.95
N VAL A 82 -18.92 4.57 8.82
CA VAL A 82 -18.85 5.36 7.59
C VAL A 82 -20.17 5.19 6.83
N ASP A 83 -20.97 6.25 6.78
CA ASP A 83 -22.18 6.34 5.95
C ASP A 83 -21.96 7.31 4.79
N VAL A 84 -22.54 6.99 3.64
CA VAL A 84 -22.49 7.82 2.43
C VAL A 84 -23.92 7.95 1.89
N PRO A 85 -24.40 9.17 1.58
CA PRO A 85 -25.71 9.36 0.98
C PRO A 85 -25.92 8.46 -0.25
N ARG A 86 -27.10 7.82 -0.35
CA ARG A 86 -27.39 6.79 -1.36
C ARG A 86 -27.14 7.26 -2.78
N ASP A 87 -27.56 8.47 -3.12
CA ASP A 87 -27.37 9.07 -4.44
C ASP A 87 -25.89 9.23 -4.82
N ILE A 88 -25.03 9.56 -3.85
CA ILE A 88 -23.58 9.62 -4.04
C ILE A 88 -23.00 8.21 -4.15
N ALA A 89 -23.39 7.31 -3.25
CA ALA A 89 -22.91 5.93 -3.20
C ALA A 89 -23.21 5.18 -4.50
N ASP A 90 -24.43 5.28 -5.02
CA ASP A 90 -24.86 4.60 -6.24
C ASP A 90 -24.09 5.09 -7.48
N ARG A 91 -23.85 6.40 -7.57
CA ARG A 91 -23.04 6.97 -8.65
C ARG A 91 -21.58 6.57 -8.56
N ALA A 92 -21.00 6.56 -7.37
CA ALA A 92 -19.61 6.15 -7.15
C ALA A 92 -19.42 4.65 -7.42
N ARG A 93 -20.37 3.82 -6.96
CA ARG A 93 -20.40 2.37 -7.14
C ARG A 93 -20.28 1.96 -8.60
N GLN A 94 -21.03 2.60 -9.50
CA GLN A 94 -20.93 2.32 -10.94
C GLN A 94 -19.52 2.48 -11.50
N SER A 95 -18.73 3.44 -11.00
CA SER A 95 -17.35 3.64 -11.45
C SER A 95 -16.41 2.56 -10.89
N VAL A 96 -16.59 2.18 -9.61
CA VAL A 96 -15.79 1.14 -8.95
C VAL A 96 -16.06 -0.23 -9.56
N GLU A 97 -17.33 -0.58 -9.79
CA GLU A 97 -17.73 -1.86 -10.41
C GLU A 97 -17.15 -2.00 -11.82
N ARG A 98 -17.12 -0.93 -12.61
CA ARG A 98 -16.48 -0.94 -13.93
C ARG A 98 -14.97 -1.11 -13.85
N MET A 99 -14.30 -0.46 -12.88
CA MET A 99 -12.87 -0.65 -12.63
C MET A 99 -12.54 -2.11 -12.28
N ILE A 100 -13.37 -2.74 -11.44
CA ILE A 100 -13.21 -4.15 -11.06
C ILE A 100 -13.46 -5.07 -12.27
N ALA A 101 -14.53 -4.83 -13.04
CA ALA A 101 -14.91 -5.67 -14.18
C ALA A 101 -13.83 -5.74 -15.28
N ILE A 102 -13.00 -4.71 -15.42
CA ILE A 102 -11.90 -4.67 -16.40
C ILE A 102 -10.51 -4.95 -15.76
N GLY A 103 -10.43 -4.94 -14.44
CA GLY A 103 -9.17 -5.06 -13.70
C GLY A 103 -8.86 -6.49 -13.27
N THR A 104 -7.61 -6.72 -12.88
CA THR A 104 -7.23 -7.95 -12.17
C THR A 104 -7.27 -7.67 -10.67
N PRO A 105 -8.26 -8.18 -9.92
CA PRO A 105 -8.34 -7.94 -8.49
C PRO A 105 -7.12 -8.51 -7.74
N SER A 106 -6.81 -7.89 -6.60
CA SER A 106 -5.78 -8.36 -5.68
C SER A 106 -6.03 -9.82 -5.30
N ARG A 107 -4.97 -10.63 -5.14
CA ARG A 107 -5.07 -12.03 -4.69
C ARG A 107 -5.70 -12.19 -3.30
N VAL A 108 -5.64 -11.13 -2.50
CA VAL A 108 -6.40 -11.04 -1.26
C VAL A 108 -7.77 -10.53 -1.70
N GLY A 109 -8.73 -11.45 -1.82
CA GLY A 109 -10.09 -11.16 -2.28
C GLY A 109 -10.80 -10.14 -1.39
N GLU A 110 -11.83 -9.52 -1.96
CA GLU A 110 -12.86 -8.78 -1.22
C GLU A 110 -13.71 -9.72 -0.36
#